data_AF-A0A1Y3EI02-F1
#
_entry.id   AF-A0A1Y3EI02-F1
#
_cell.length_a   1.000
_cell.length_b   1.000
_cell.length_c   1.000
_cell.angle_alpha   90.00
_cell.angle_beta   90.00
_cell.angle_gamma   90.00
#
_symmetry.space_group_name_H-M   'P 1'
#
loop_
_entity.id
_entity.type
_entity.pdbx_description
1 polymer ?
#
loop_
_entity_poly.entity_id
_entity_poly.type
_entity_poly.pdbx_seq_one_letter_code
_entity_poly.pdbx_strand_id
1 'polypeptide(L)'
;LSAKPNTIGVQCFTDYDIEQFIPYIDWKPFFDVWQLRGKYPNRGFPKLFDDPDIGEEAKKVFDDAQQLLSKICNESLLQANAVIGIFPALSDGDDILILNPENMDKSSPIGVLHGLRQQAVKEQSEQPYLCLSDFIVPK
;
A
#
# COMPACT_ATOMS: atom_id res chain seq x y z
N LEU A 1 24.28 -2.44 -7.51
CA LEU A 1 24.22 -0.98 -7.25
C LEU A 1 23.15 -0.76 -6.19
N SER A 2 23.52 -0.32 -4.99
CA SER A 2 22.52 0.04 -3.97
C SER A 2 22.02 1.44 -4.28
N ALA A 3 20.72 1.59 -4.54
CA ALA A 3 20.11 2.90 -4.75
C ALA A 3 20.01 3.60 -3.39
N LYS A 4 20.77 4.68 -3.21
CA LYS A 4 20.65 5.51 -2.02
C LYS A 4 19.36 6.35 -2.13
N PRO A 5 18.46 6.31 -1.15
CA PRO A 5 17.29 7.18 -1.14
C PRO A 5 17.69 8.66 -1.14
N ASN A 6 16.89 9.50 -1.80
CA ASN A 6 17.10 10.96 -1.82
C ASN A 6 16.99 11.57 -0.42
N THR A 7 16.19 10.95 0.45
CA THR A 7 15.91 11.39 1.81
C THR A 7 15.94 10.20 2.76
N ILE A 8 16.55 10.39 3.93
CA ILE A 8 16.62 9.42 5.04
C ILE A 8 16.02 10.10 6.28
N GLY A 9 15.40 9.32 7.15
CA GLY A 9 14.73 9.79 8.36
C GLY A 9 13.21 9.81 8.20
N VAL A 10 12.56 10.51 9.13
CA VAL A 10 11.10 10.63 9.21
C VAL A 10 10.63 11.90 8.52
N GLN A 11 9.63 11.77 7.66
CA GLN A 11 8.91 12.86 7.02
C GLN A 11 7.45 12.81 7.45
N CYS A 12 6.95 13.93 7.95
CA CYS A 12 5.56 14.08 8.35
C CYS A 12 4.83 14.94 7.31
N PHE A 13 3.68 14.45 6.87
CA PHE A 13 2.78 15.13 5.96
C PHE A 13 1.48 15.37 6.72
N THR A 14 1.10 16.64 6.85
CA THR A 14 -0.14 17.03 7.51
C THR A 14 -0.98 17.83 6.55
N ASP A 15 -2.28 17.63 6.59
CA ASP A 15 -3.21 18.35 5.72
C ASP A 15 -2.87 18.17 4.22
N TYR A 16 -2.62 16.93 3.82
CA TYR A 16 -2.32 16.61 2.43
C TYR A 16 -3.58 16.74 1.57
N ASP A 17 -3.41 17.32 0.39
CA ASP A 17 -4.48 17.58 -0.56
C ASP A 17 -5.17 16.27 -1.00
N ILE A 18 -6.43 16.10 -0.57
CA ILE A 18 -7.22 14.89 -0.80
C ILE A 18 -7.58 14.72 -2.28
N GLU A 19 -7.66 15.82 -3.05
CA GLU A 19 -7.98 15.77 -4.47
C GLU A 19 -6.94 14.93 -5.23
N GLN A 20 -5.67 14.96 -4.79
CA GLN A 20 -4.59 14.17 -5.37
C GLN A 20 -4.76 12.65 -5.21
N PHE A 21 -5.59 12.19 -4.25
CA PHE A 21 -5.83 10.76 -4.05
C PHE A 21 -6.89 10.21 -4.99
N ILE A 22 -7.81 11.04 -5.49
CA ILE A 22 -8.94 10.59 -6.31
C ILE A 22 -8.51 9.74 -7.52
N PRO A 23 -7.45 10.11 -8.28
CA PRO A 23 -6.96 9.31 -9.40
C PRO A 23 -6.38 7.94 -9.01
N TYR A 24 -6.04 7.74 -7.73
CA TYR A 24 -5.43 6.51 -7.21
C TYR A 24 -6.44 5.57 -6.54
N ILE A 25 -7.71 5.96 -6.45
CA ILE A 25 -8.77 5.11 -5.89
C ILE A 25 -8.98 3.90 -6.79
N ASP A 26 -8.80 2.70 -6.23
CA ASP A 26 -9.35 1.47 -6.81
C ASP A 26 -10.84 1.41 -6.49
N TRP A 27 -11.67 1.59 -7.53
CA TRP A 27 -13.12 1.58 -7.40
C TRP A 27 -13.72 0.18 -7.29
N LYS A 28 -12.94 -0.90 -7.53
CA LYS A 28 -13.48 -2.26 -7.45
C LYS A 28 -13.99 -2.61 -6.05
N PRO A 29 -13.21 -2.43 -4.95
CA PRO A 29 -13.72 -2.65 -3.60
C PRO A 29 -14.95 -1.79 -3.25
N PHE A 30 -15.05 -0.57 -3.79
CA PHE A 30 -16.22 0.29 -3.61
C PHE A 30 -17.48 -0.37 -4.19
N PHE A 31 -17.44 -0.83 -5.44
CA PHE A 31 -18.59 -1.53 -6.04
C PHE A 31 -18.90 -2.88 -5.38
N ASP A 32 -17.87 -3.57 -4.86
CA ASP A 32 -18.07 -4.79 -4.06
C ASP A 32 -18.89 -4.54 -2.79
N VAL A 33 -18.67 -3.42 -2.10
CA VAL A 33 -19.45 -3.03 -0.90
C VAL A 33 -20.91 -2.76 -1.27
N TRP A 34 -21.16 -2.14 -2.42
CA TRP A 34 -22.51 -1.93 -2.95
C TRP A 34 -23.15 -3.19 -3.53
N GLN A 35 -22.46 -4.34 -3.49
CA GLN A 35 -22.89 -5.61 -4.08
C GLN A 35 -23.16 -5.53 -5.58
N LEU A 36 -22.59 -4.53 -6.25
CA LEU A 36 -22.71 -4.33 -7.69
C LEU A 36 -21.61 -5.14 -8.39
N ARG A 37 -21.74 -6.46 -8.27
CA ARG A 37 -20.88 -7.42 -8.97
C ARG A 37 -21.54 -7.76 -10.29
N GLY A 38 -20.94 -7.31 -11.40
CA GLY A 38 -21.45 -7.62 -12.74
C GLY A 38 -21.54 -9.12 -12.95
N LYS A 39 -22.31 -9.53 -13.97
CA LYS A 39 -22.46 -10.95 -14.34
C LYS A 39 -21.12 -11.66 -14.60
N TYR A 40 -20.09 -10.87 -14.89
CA TYR A 40 -18.70 -11.30 -15.00
C TYR A 40 -17.86 -10.61 -13.90
N PRO A 41 -17.47 -11.31 -12.82
CA PRO A 41 -16.74 -10.71 -11.68
C PRO A 41 -15.34 -10.19 -12.05
N ASN A 42 -14.85 -10.51 -13.25
CA ASN A 42 -13.60 -10.02 -13.81
C ASN A 42 -13.76 -8.71 -14.61
N ARG A 43 -14.98 -8.21 -14.82
CA ARG A 43 -15.23 -6.86 -15.36
C ARG A 43 -15.13 -5.86 -14.23
N GLY A 44 -13.92 -5.36 -14.01
CA GLY A 44 -13.70 -4.23 -13.10
C GLY A 44 -14.20 -2.91 -13.70
N PHE A 45 -14.24 -1.88 -12.87
CA PHE A 45 -14.35 -0.50 -13.32
C PHE A 45 -13.30 -0.19 -14.41
N PRO A 46 -13.65 0.55 -15.48
CA PRO A 46 -14.95 1.18 -15.74
C PRO A 46 -15.95 0.32 -16.53
N LYS A 47 -15.59 -0.91 -16.95
CA LYS A 47 -16.45 -1.78 -17.80
C LYS A 47 -17.74 -2.25 -17.13
N LEU A 48 -17.87 -2.02 -15.82
CA LEU A 48 -19.07 -2.31 -15.04
C LEU A 48 -20.28 -1.48 -15.48
N PHE A 49 -20.05 -0.26 -16.00
CA PHE A 49 -21.13 0.65 -16.39
C PHE A 49 -21.90 0.19 -17.63
N ASP A 50 -21.31 -0.67 -18.46
CA ASP A 50 -21.95 -1.24 -19.64
C ASP A 50 -22.69 -2.55 -19.33
N ASP A 51 -22.77 -2.96 -18.06
CA ASP A 51 -23.52 -4.16 -17.66
C ASP A 51 -25.04 -3.88 -17.76
N PRO A 52 -25.80 -4.72 -18.49
CA PRO A 52 -27.22 -4.47 -18.73
C PRO A 52 -28.08 -4.62 -17.47
N ASP A 53 -27.61 -5.37 -16.47
CA ASP A 53 -28.41 -5.66 -15.27
C ASP A 53 -28.11 -4.66 -14.15
N ILE A 54 -26.87 -4.17 -14.04
CA ILE A 54 -26.43 -3.34 -12.91
C ILE A 54 -25.71 -2.04 -13.29
N GLY A 55 -25.45 -1.79 -14.58
CA GLY A 55 -24.63 -0.67 -15.03
C GLY A 55 -25.23 0.70 -14.68
N GLU A 56 -26.56 0.82 -14.72
CA GLU A 56 -27.28 2.04 -14.34
C GLU A 56 -27.08 2.37 -12.85
N GLU A 57 -27.32 1.40 -11.96
CA GLU A 57 -27.10 1.58 -10.52
C GLU A 57 -25.62 1.82 -10.19
N ALA A 58 -24.71 1.12 -10.88
CA ALA A 58 -23.26 1.34 -10.73
C ALA A 58 -22.85 2.77 -11.11
N LYS A 59 -23.41 3.30 -12.21
CA LYS A 59 -23.15 4.67 -12.62
C LYS A 59 -23.72 5.67 -11.61
N LYS A 60 -24.93 5.43 -11.12
CA LYS A 60 -25.57 6.28 -10.12
C LYS A 60 -24.76 6.37 -8.82
N VAL A 61 -24.36 5.25 -8.24
CA VAL A 61 -23.57 5.27 -7.00
C VAL A 61 -22.17 5.86 -7.21
N PHE A 62 -21.61 5.71 -8.40
CA PHE A 62 -20.35 6.35 -8.77
C PHE A 62 -20.51 7.88 -8.86
N ASP A 63 -21.52 8.36 -9.56
CA ASP A 63 -21.80 9.80 -9.71
C ASP A 63 -22.07 10.44 -8.32
N ASP A 64 -22.83 9.77 -7.46
CA ASP A 64 -23.06 10.20 -6.07
C ASP A 64 -21.76 10.25 -5.26
N ALA A 65 -20.89 9.25 -5.42
CA ALA A 65 -19.57 9.23 -4.77
C ALA A 65 -18.67 10.37 -5.27
N GLN A 66 -18.69 10.68 -6.57
CA GLN A 66 -17.94 11.82 -7.14
C GLN A 66 -18.42 13.16 -6.59
N GLN A 67 -19.74 13.33 -6.42
CA GLN A 67 -20.30 14.54 -5.79
C GLN A 67 -19.88 14.66 -4.33
N LEU A 68 -19.90 13.54 -3.58
CA LEU A 68 -19.46 13.53 -2.19
C LEU A 68 -17.95 13.83 -2.07
N LEU A 69 -17.11 13.24 -2.92
CA LEU A 69 -15.68 13.52 -2.96
C LEU A 69 -15.42 15.00 -3.28
N SER A 70 -16.15 15.56 -4.24
CA SER A 70 -16.06 16.99 -4.58
C SER A 70 -16.42 17.85 -3.37
N LYS A 71 -17.49 17.50 -2.65
CA LYS A 71 -17.89 18.20 -1.42
C LYS A 71 -16.81 18.09 -0.34
N ILE A 72 -16.25 16.90 -0.11
CA ILE A 72 -15.18 16.66 0.85
C ILE A 72 -13.98 17.57 0.56
N CYS A 73 -13.58 17.69 -0.71
CA CYS A 73 -12.44 18.53 -1.11
C CYS A 73 -12.78 20.02 -0.95
N ASN A 74 -13.93 20.47 -1.47
CA ASN A 74 -14.32 21.89 -1.48
C ASN A 74 -14.60 22.46 -0.09
N GLU A 75 -15.15 21.64 0.81
CA GLU A 75 -15.51 22.04 2.18
C GLU A 75 -14.48 21.59 3.22
N SER A 76 -13.37 20.98 2.79
CA SER A 76 -12.31 20.45 3.67
C SER A 76 -12.86 19.57 4.80
N LEU A 77 -13.79 18.67 4.47
CA LEU A 77 -14.50 17.84 5.46
C LEU A 77 -13.64 16.72 6.05
N LEU A 78 -12.53 16.38 5.38
CA LEU A 78 -11.58 15.38 5.80
C LEU A 78 -10.16 15.96 5.73
N GLN A 79 -9.28 15.45 6.58
CA GLN A 79 -7.87 15.80 6.59
C GLN A 79 -7.04 14.53 6.43
N ALA A 80 -6.11 14.52 5.47
CA ALA A 80 -5.18 13.43 5.29
C ALA A 80 -3.82 13.75 5.92
N ASN A 81 -3.39 12.87 6.83
CA ASN A 81 -2.10 12.97 7.50
C ASN A 81 -1.32 11.67 7.29
N ALA A 82 -0.01 11.76 7.10
CA ALA A 82 0.85 10.62 6.87
C ALA A 82 2.24 10.82 7.50
N VAL A 83 2.91 9.71 7.78
CA VAL A 83 4.31 9.68 8.18
C VAL A 83 5.05 8.64 7.36
N ILE A 84 6.20 9.02 6.80
CA ILE A 84 7.06 8.15 6.01
C ILE A 84 8.43 8.10 6.70
N GLY A 85 8.93 6.89 6.94
CA GLY A 85 10.26 6.68 7.51
C GLY A 85 11.15 5.88 6.56
N ILE A 86 12.33 6.38 6.26
CA ILE A 86 13.36 5.66 5.48
C ILE A 86 14.61 5.56 6.35
N PHE A 87 15.07 4.35 6.62
CA PHE A 87 16.19 4.09 7.54
C PHE A 87 17.20 3.13 6.92
N PRO A 88 18.50 3.25 7.25
CA PRO A 88 19.46 2.20 6.93
C PRO A 88 19.06 0.91 7.65
N ALA A 89 19.16 -0.22 6.95
CA ALA A 89 18.79 -1.51 7.50
C ALA A 89 19.72 -2.63 7.01
N LEU A 90 19.87 -3.66 7.84
CA LEU A 90 20.63 -4.87 7.55
C LEU A 90 19.81 -6.09 7.96
N SER A 91 19.96 -7.22 7.27
CA SER A 91 19.40 -8.48 7.76
C SER A 91 20.35 -9.18 8.75
N ASP A 92 19.76 -9.80 9.76
CA ASP A 92 20.44 -10.69 10.72
C ASP A 92 19.60 -11.97 10.87
N GLY A 93 19.94 -12.99 10.09
CA GLY A 93 19.08 -14.17 9.91
C GLY A 93 17.72 -13.81 9.30
N ASP A 94 16.64 -14.13 10.02
CA ASP A 94 15.26 -13.86 9.56
C ASP A 94 14.78 -12.44 9.92
N ASP A 95 15.59 -11.65 10.64
CA ASP A 95 15.22 -10.32 11.12
C ASP A 95 15.83 -9.19 10.28
N ILE A 96 15.21 -8.00 10.35
CA ILE A 96 15.72 -6.76 9.76
C ILE A 96 16.04 -5.77 10.89
N LEU A 97 17.33 -5.45 11.03
CA LEU A 97 17.85 -4.46 11.96
C LEU A 97 17.72 -3.06 11.36
N ILE A 98 17.02 -2.16 12.05
CA ILE A 98 16.91 -0.75 11.69
C ILE A 98 18.01 0.02 12.43
N LEU A 99 18.85 0.73 11.68
CA LEU A 99 19.98 1.49 12.23
C LEU A 99 19.62 2.96 12.39
N ASN A 100 20.27 3.63 13.34
CA ASN A 100 20.19 5.09 13.43
C ASN A 100 20.85 5.72 12.19
N PRO A 101 20.14 6.55 11.40
CA PRO A 101 20.72 7.25 10.26
C PRO A 101 21.96 8.08 10.56
N GLU A 102 22.09 8.61 11.77
CA GLU A 102 23.16 9.54 12.16
C GLU A 102 24.51 8.84 12.37
N ASN A 103 24.50 7.65 12.99
CA ASN A 103 25.73 6.93 13.34
C ASN A 103 25.89 5.57 12.61
N MET A 104 24.80 5.02 12.07
CA MET A 104 24.74 3.72 11.41
C MET A 104 25.37 2.57 12.20
N ASP A 105 25.30 2.63 13.54
CA ASP A 105 25.91 1.65 14.41
C ASP A 105 25.19 0.29 14.33
N LYS A 106 25.86 -0.70 13.74
CA LYS A 106 25.36 -2.08 13.60
C LYS A 106 25.24 -2.84 14.92
N SER A 107 25.90 -2.36 15.98
CA SER A 107 25.88 -2.98 17.31
C SER A 107 24.71 -2.51 18.19
N SER A 108 24.10 -1.38 17.84
CA SER A 108 22.99 -0.78 18.58
C SER A 108 21.85 -0.37 17.63
N PRO A 109 21.08 -1.34 17.08
CA PRO A 109 19.94 -1.03 16.23
C PRO A 109 18.86 -0.27 17.02
N ILE A 110 18.22 0.70 16.38
CA ILE A 110 17.12 1.48 16.95
C ILE A 110 15.76 0.77 16.87
N GLY A 111 15.69 -0.32 16.11
CA GLY A 111 14.52 -1.17 15.99
C GLY A 111 14.84 -2.48 15.29
N VAL A 112 13.99 -3.47 15.49
CA VAL A 112 14.08 -4.77 14.82
C VAL A 112 12.70 -5.12 14.25
N LEU A 113 12.65 -5.45 12.96
CA LEU A 113 11.47 -6.05 12.35
C LEU A 113 11.71 -7.55 12.26
N HIS A 114 10.97 -8.31 13.05
CA HIS A 114 11.09 -9.76 13.08
C HIS A 114 10.41 -10.39 11.87
N GLY A 115 11.13 -11.24 11.14
CA GLY A 115 10.62 -11.93 9.97
C GLY A 115 10.18 -13.36 10.29
N LEU A 116 9.38 -13.92 9.38
CA LEU A 116 9.03 -15.34 9.37
C LEU A 116 9.42 -15.94 8.03
N ARG A 117 10.10 -17.08 8.09
CA ARG A 117 10.45 -17.86 6.90
C ARG A 117 9.37 -18.87 6.57
N GLN A 118 9.11 -19.06 5.29
CA GLN A 118 8.26 -20.17 4.82
C GLN A 118 8.79 -21.51 5.36
N GLN A 119 7.90 -22.40 5.81
CA GLN A 119 8.27 -23.72 6.36
C GLN A 119 7.53 -24.91 5.72
N ALA A 120 6.50 -24.64 4.89
CA ALA A 120 5.75 -25.71 4.22
C ALA A 120 6.61 -26.37 3.13
N VAL A 121 6.75 -27.70 3.21
CA VAL A 121 7.56 -28.49 2.27
C VAL A 121 7.12 -28.22 0.83
N LYS A 122 8.07 -27.83 -0.03
CA LYS A 122 7.81 -27.55 -1.44
C LYS A 122 8.03 -28.81 -2.28
N GLU A 123 7.07 -29.14 -3.13
CA GLU A 123 7.15 -30.29 -4.05
C GLU A 123 8.23 -30.11 -5.12
N GLN A 124 8.55 -28.86 -5.46
CA GLN A 124 9.58 -28.49 -6.43
C GLN A 124 10.84 -28.04 -5.68
N SER A 125 11.91 -28.83 -5.78
CA SER A 125 13.13 -28.70 -4.95
C SER A 125 13.93 -27.40 -5.13
N GLU A 126 13.69 -26.63 -6.19
CA GLU A 126 14.50 -25.47 -6.54
C GLU A 126 13.98 -24.15 -5.96
N GLN A 127 12.77 -24.10 -5.39
CA GLN A 127 12.23 -22.85 -4.86
C GLN A 127 12.76 -22.55 -3.45
N PRO A 128 13.36 -21.36 -3.21
CA PRO A 128 13.85 -21.00 -1.88
C PRO A 128 12.70 -20.80 -0.90
N TYR A 129 12.93 -21.08 0.38
CA TYR A 129 12.02 -20.72 1.47
C TYR A 129 12.23 -19.26 1.82
N LEU A 130 11.29 -18.40 1.43
CA LEU A 130 11.45 -16.95 1.52
C LEU A 130 11.17 -16.42 2.93
N CYS A 131 11.95 -15.41 3.31
CA CYS A 131 11.70 -14.48 4.42
C CYS A 131 11.79 -13.03 3.88
N LEU A 132 11.15 -12.07 4.54
CA LEU A 132 11.28 -10.66 4.18
C LEU A 132 12.72 -10.14 4.32
N SER A 133 13.51 -10.68 5.25
CA SER A 133 14.91 -10.30 5.45
C SER A 133 15.80 -10.63 4.25
N ASP A 134 15.42 -11.62 3.42
CA ASP A 134 16.18 -12.04 2.24
C ASP A 134 16.31 -10.91 1.19
N PHE A 135 15.45 -9.90 1.26
CA PHE A 135 15.47 -8.73 0.38
C PHE A 135 16.32 -7.56 0.93
N ILE A 136 16.94 -7.72 2.11
CA ILE A 136 17.80 -6.73 2.74
C ILE A 136 19.23 -7.26 2.77
N VAL A 137 20.20 -6.36 2.55
CA VAL A 137 21.62 -6.71 2.57
C VAL A 137 22.03 -7.25 3.96
N PRO A 138 22.77 -8.37 4.04
CA PRO A 138 23.15 -8.97 5.33
C PRO A 138 24.18 -8.15 6.10
N LYS A 139 24.14 -8.30 7.44
CA LYS A 139 24.98 -7.58 8.41
C LYS A 139 26.49 -7.72 8.22
#